data_AF-A0A167LGT3-F1
#
_entry.id   AF-A0A167LGT3-F1
#
_cell.length_a   1.000
_cell.length_b   1.000
_cell.length_c   1.000
_cell.angle_alpha   90.00
_cell.angle_beta   90.00
_cell.angle_gamma   90.00
#
_symmetry.space_group_name_H-M   'P 1'
#
loop_
_entity.id
_entity.type
_entity.pdbx_description
1 polymer ?
#
loop_
_entity_poly.entity_id
_entity_poly.type
_entity_poly.pdbx_seq_one_letter_code
_entity_poly.pdbx_strand_id
1 'polypeptide(L)'
;MQSRTDNRHMQILQGMVFMNQYSNERKYLQEKAYNMGRIFHFLGLTHLAIPHYEEALCQPSAKYQGIRKARPIEDVYMWPVDNMYKDEDDEDDETDLKRESAHNLQNIYLTSGNFALAQILLVKYCSV
;
A
#
# COMPACT_ATOMS: atom_id res chain seq x y z
N MET A 1 19.20 -10.01 2.06
CA MET A 1 19.05 -11.06 3.09
C MET A 1 20.36 -11.81 3.20
N GLN A 2 21.09 -11.66 4.30
CA GLN A 2 22.52 -12.01 4.35
C GLN A 2 22.92 -12.80 5.61
N SER A 3 22.05 -13.69 6.08
CA SER A 3 22.37 -14.63 7.16
C SER A 3 22.07 -16.05 6.69
N ARG A 4 23.12 -16.86 6.49
CA ARG A 4 22.99 -18.33 6.41
C ARG A 4 22.86 -18.85 7.84
N THR A 5 21.70 -18.64 8.45
CA THR A 5 21.38 -19.14 9.79
C THR A 5 20.30 -20.23 9.66
N ASP A 6 20.43 -21.30 10.44
CA ASP A 6 19.49 -22.43 10.38
C ASP A 6 18.07 -22.04 10.87
N ASN A 7 17.96 -20.97 11.65
CA ASN A 7 16.72 -20.50 12.27
C ASN A 7 16.05 -19.32 11.52
N ARG A 8 16.29 -19.17 10.22
CA ARG A 8 15.74 -18.05 9.42
C ARG A 8 14.22 -17.94 9.51
N HIS A 9 13.50 -19.05 9.44
CA HIS A 9 12.03 -19.05 9.54
C HIS A 9 11.54 -18.53 10.90
N MET A 10 12.23 -18.90 11.99
CA MET A 10 11.92 -18.40 13.32
C MET A 10 12.19 -16.90 13.46
N GLN A 11 13.27 -16.40 12.87
CA GLN A 11 13.58 -14.98 12.86
C GLN A 11 12.54 -14.16 12.07
N ILE A 12 12.07 -14.69 10.93
CA ILE A 12 10.98 -14.08 10.17
C ILE A 12 9.68 -14.07 11.00
N LEU A 13 9.34 -15.19 11.65
CA LEU A 13 8.16 -15.28 12.50
C LEU A 13 8.21 -14.26 13.65
N GLN A 14 9.36 -14.11 14.31
CA GLN A 14 9.55 -13.11 15.35
C GLN A 14 9.34 -11.69 14.81
N GLY A 15 9.86 -11.38 13.61
CA GLY A 15 9.58 -10.12 12.93
C GLY A 15 8.08 -9.91 12.68
N MET A 16 7.37 -10.94 12.22
CA MET A 16 5.91 -10.88 11.99
C MET A 16 5.13 -10.63 13.29
N VAL A 17 5.57 -11.16 14.43
CA VAL A 17 4.96 -10.87 15.73
C VAL A 17 5.07 -9.38 16.06
N PHE A 18 6.25 -8.79 15.90
CA PHE A 18 6.44 -7.35 16.14
C PHE A 18 5.60 -6.50 15.20
N MET A 19 5.48 -6.91 13.93
CA MET A 19 4.65 -6.19 12.96
C MET A 19 3.16 -6.28 13.29
N ASN A 20 2.70 -7.43 13.79
CA ASN A 20 1.33 -7.57 14.26
C ASN A 20 1.07 -6.68 15.49
N GLN A 21 1.99 -6.65 16.46
CA GLN A 21 1.90 -5.75 17.60
C GLN A 21 1.85 -4.27 17.17
N TYR A 22 2.78 -3.86 16.29
CA TYR A 22 2.76 -2.53 15.66
C TYR A 22 1.40 -2.24 15.01
N SER A 23 0.89 -3.18 14.23
CA SER A 23 -0.39 -3.07 13.51
C SER A 23 -1.59 -2.89 14.46
N ASN A 24 -1.54 -3.49 15.64
CA ASN A 24 -2.60 -3.36 16.64
C ASN A 24 -2.52 -2.05 17.43
N GLU A 25 -1.32 -1.51 17.64
CA GLU A 25 -1.11 -0.29 18.43
C GLU A 25 -1.13 0.98 17.57
N ARG A 26 -0.80 0.88 16.28
CA ARG A 26 -0.70 2.05 15.40
C ARG A 26 -2.07 2.60 15.08
N LYS A 27 -2.23 3.90 15.36
CA LYS A 27 -3.48 4.63 15.08
C LYS A 27 -3.69 4.88 13.59
N TYR A 28 -2.61 5.13 12.83
CA TYR A 28 -2.73 5.54 11.43
C TYR A 28 -3.02 4.37 10.50
N LEU A 29 -4.22 4.36 9.92
CA LEU A 29 -4.73 3.22 9.15
C LEU A 29 -3.96 3.04 7.83
N GLN A 30 -3.71 4.14 7.12
CA GLN A 30 -2.96 4.11 5.86
C GLN A 30 -1.52 3.63 6.07
N GLU A 31 -0.80 4.17 7.05
CA GLU A 31 0.57 3.80 7.37
C GLU A 31 0.68 2.32 7.76
N LYS A 32 -0.25 1.86 8.61
CA LYS A 32 -0.37 0.46 9.01
C LYS A 32 -0.54 -0.46 7.80
N ALA A 33 -1.51 -0.15 6.93
CA ALA A 33 -1.78 -0.93 5.73
C ALA A 33 -0.57 -0.97 4.79
N TYR A 34 0.03 0.19 4.50
CA TYR A 34 1.24 0.29 3.68
C TYR A 34 2.40 -0.55 4.22
N ASN A 35 2.70 -0.46 5.52
CA ASN A 35 3.81 -1.17 6.14
C ASN A 35 3.57 -2.69 6.18
N MET A 36 2.35 -3.14 6.43
CA MET A 36 1.99 -4.55 6.33
C MET A 36 2.18 -5.07 4.89
N GLY A 37 1.67 -4.32 3.90
CA GLY A 37 1.85 -4.62 2.49
C GLY A 37 3.33 -4.75 2.11
N ARG A 38 4.17 -3.80 2.54
CA ARG A 38 5.62 -3.83 2.31
C ARG A 38 6.30 -5.06 2.85
N ILE A 39 5.90 -5.55 4.01
CA ILE A 39 6.57 -6.71 4.62
C ILE A 39 6.19 -7.99 3.90
N PHE A 40 4.93 -8.16 3.55
CA PHE A 40 4.52 -9.28 2.72
C PHE A 40 5.18 -9.23 1.34
N HIS A 41 5.26 -8.04 0.72
CA HIS A 41 5.95 -7.85 -0.55
C HIS A 41 7.44 -8.19 -0.43
N PHE A 42 8.12 -7.72 0.62
CA PHE A 42 9.53 -8.02 0.89
C PHE A 42 9.80 -9.52 1.11
N LEU A 43 8.84 -10.25 1.70
CA LEU A 43 8.91 -11.70 1.87
C LEU A 43 8.53 -12.48 0.61
N GLY A 44 8.14 -11.80 -0.48
CA GLY A 44 7.66 -12.43 -1.73
C GLY A 44 6.22 -12.95 -1.65
N LEU A 45 5.49 -12.64 -0.59
CA LEU A 45 4.10 -13.03 -0.36
C LEU A 45 3.15 -12.01 -1.00
N THR A 46 3.26 -11.83 -2.32
CA THR A 46 2.58 -10.76 -3.07
C THR A 46 1.06 -10.80 -2.95
N HIS A 47 0.46 -11.99 -2.95
CA HIS A 47 -0.98 -12.17 -2.74
C HIS A 47 -1.49 -11.63 -1.39
N LEU A 48 -0.63 -11.59 -0.36
CA LEU A 48 -0.95 -10.95 0.93
C LEU A 48 -0.62 -9.45 0.91
N ALA A 49 0.32 -9.02 0.08
CA ALA A 49 0.69 -7.61 -0.04
C ALA A 49 -0.38 -6.77 -0.76
N ILE A 50 -1.01 -7.32 -1.81
CA ILE A 50 -2.04 -6.65 -2.61
C ILE A 50 -3.17 -6.04 -1.76
N PRO A 51 -3.90 -6.81 -0.92
CA PRO A 51 -5.03 -6.26 -0.17
C PRO A 51 -4.61 -5.16 0.81
N HIS A 52 -3.37 -5.20 1.31
CA HIS A 52 -2.84 -4.15 2.17
C HIS A 52 -2.48 -2.86 1.43
N TYR A 53 -1.95 -2.96 0.21
CA TYR A 53 -1.74 -1.77 -0.62
C TYR A 53 -3.06 -1.17 -1.10
N GLU A 54 -4.03 -2.01 -1.46
CA GLU A 54 -5.40 -1.59 -1.77
C GLU A 54 -6.03 -0.84 -0.59
N GLU A 55 -5.93 -1.39 0.62
CA GLU A 55 -6.39 -0.72 1.83
C GLU A 55 -5.70 0.65 2.01
N ALA A 56 -4.38 0.75 1.84
CA ALA A 56 -3.66 2.01 1.95
C ALA A 56 -4.12 3.08 0.91
N LEU A 57 -4.51 2.65 -0.30
CA LEU A 57 -5.03 3.55 -1.34
C LEU A 57 -6.44 4.07 -1.00
N CYS A 58 -7.23 3.27 -0.29
CA CYS A 58 -8.58 3.60 0.16
C CYS A 58 -8.59 4.49 1.41
N GLN A 59 -7.68 4.29 2.36
CA GLN A 59 -7.64 5.04 3.62
C GLN A 59 -7.18 6.50 3.42
N PRO A 60 -7.69 7.46 4.21
CA PRO A 60 -7.13 8.81 4.25
C PRO A 60 -5.71 8.82 4.84
N SER A 61 -4.93 9.84 4.48
CA SER A 61 -3.62 10.09 5.08
C SER A 61 -3.73 10.38 6.59
N ALA A 62 -2.60 10.42 7.28
CA ALA A 62 -2.58 10.70 8.72
C ALA A 62 -3.20 12.07 9.05
N LYS A 63 -3.00 13.08 8.19
CA LYS A 63 -3.57 14.43 8.32
C LYS A 63 -5.10 14.44 8.26
N TYR A 64 -5.69 13.64 7.37
CA TYR A 64 -7.14 13.61 7.14
C TYR A 64 -7.85 12.44 7.83
N GLN A 65 -7.15 11.67 8.66
CA GLN A 65 -7.72 10.53 9.33
C GLN A 65 -8.82 10.94 10.33
N GLY A 66 -10.00 10.35 10.17
CA GLY A 66 -11.19 10.69 10.97
C GLY A 66 -11.94 11.93 10.47
N ILE A 67 -11.37 12.67 9.52
CA ILE A 67 -12.02 13.80 8.84
C ILE A 67 -12.65 13.30 7.53
N ARG A 68 -11.86 12.63 6.69
CA ARG A 68 -12.32 12.01 5.44
C ARG A 68 -12.69 10.56 5.67
N LYS A 69 -13.70 10.08 4.93
CA LYS A 69 -14.08 8.66 4.92
C LYS A 69 -13.14 7.90 3.98
N ALA A 70 -12.94 6.61 4.27
CA ALA A 70 -12.24 5.72 3.36
C ALA A 70 -13.01 5.62 2.03
N ARG A 71 -12.26 5.57 0.93
CA ARG A 71 -12.83 5.38 -0.41
C ARG A 71 -13.19 3.91 -0.64
N PRO A 72 -14.20 3.63 -1.46
CA PRO A 72 -14.47 2.28 -1.93
C PRO A 72 -13.30 1.73 -2.77
N ILE A 73 -13.12 0.42 -2.79
CA ILE A 73 -12.01 -0.22 -3.52
C ILE A 73 -12.15 -0.05 -5.04
N GLU A 74 -13.38 0.05 -5.52
CA GLU A 74 -13.73 0.27 -6.93
C GLU A 74 -13.07 1.56 -7.46
N ASP A 75 -12.92 2.58 -6.60
CA ASP A 75 -12.25 3.83 -6.98
C ASP A 75 -10.80 3.59 -7.36
N VAL A 76 -10.09 2.64 -6.73
CA VAL A 76 -8.65 2.42 -6.98
C VAL A 76 -8.40 2.02 -8.43
N TYR A 77 -9.30 1.23 -9.02
CA TYR A 77 -9.15 0.67 -10.36
C TYR A 77 -10.08 1.28 -11.40
N MET A 78 -10.80 2.36 -11.06
CA MET A 78 -11.73 3.00 -11.98
C MET A 78 -11.00 3.57 -13.20
N TRP A 79 -11.54 3.27 -14.39
CA TRP A 79 -11.08 3.77 -15.69
C TRP A 79 -12.27 4.26 -16.53
N PRO A 80 -12.18 5.38 -17.27
CA PRO A 80 -11.02 6.27 -17.41
C PRO A 80 -10.71 7.05 -16.14
N VAL A 81 -9.43 7.41 -15.95
CA VAL A 81 -9.00 8.30 -14.87
C VAL A 81 -9.57 9.68 -15.17
N ASP A 82 -10.66 10.03 -14.50
CA ASP A 82 -11.20 11.39 -14.54
C ASP A 82 -10.36 12.27 -13.60
N ASN A 83 -9.66 13.26 -14.17
CA ASN A 83 -8.83 14.21 -13.44
C ASN A 83 -9.64 15.13 -12.50
N MET A 84 -10.97 15.06 -12.51
CA MET A 84 -11.83 15.77 -11.55
C MET A 84 -11.64 15.36 -10.07
N TYR A 85 -10.92 14.27 -9.79
CA TYR A 85 -10.73 13.73 -8.43
C TYR A 85 -9.28 13.77 -7.92
N LYS A 86 -8.38 14.53 -8.55
CA LYS A 86 -7.16 14.93 -7.84
C LYS A 86 -7.61 15.87 -6.71
N ASP A 87 -7.66 15.36 -5.49
CA ASP A 87 -7.88 16.20 -4.31
C ASP A 87 -6.71 17.21 -4.27
N GLU A 88 -6.94 18.45 -4.70
CA GLU A 88 -5.90 19.51 -4.76
C GLU A 88 -5.19 19.71 -3.41
N ASP A 89 -5.87 19.33 -2.33
CA ASP A 89 -5.35 19.34 -0.95
C ASP A 89 -4.29 18.27 -0.64
N ASP A 90 -4.16 17.24 -1.48
CA ASP A 90 -3.29 16.08 -1.22
C ASP A 90 -1.84 16.30 -1.71
N GLU A 91 -1.58 17.29 -2.59
CA GLU A 91 -0.23 17.50 -3.18
C GLU A 91 0.85 17.88 -2.15
N ASP A 92 0.46 18.49 -1.02
CA ASP A 92 1.38 18.94 0.04
C ASP A 92 1.31 18.08 1.32
N ASP A 93 0.68 16.91 1.28
CA ASP A 93 0.61 16.02 2.44
C ASP A 93 1.77 15.02 2.49
N GLU A 94 2.83 15.37 3.23
CA GLU A 94 3.98 14.50 3.48
C GLU A 94 3.63 13.16 4.15
N THR A 95 2.44 13.03 4.73
CA THR A 95 1.98 11.80 5.38
C THR A 95 1.21 10.87 4.45
N ASP A 96 0.91 11.31 3.22
CA ASP A 96 0.20 10.47 2.26
C ASP A 96 1.12 9.42 1.64
N LEU A 97 0.69 8.16 1.73
CA LEU A 97 1.43 7.00 1.23
C LEU A 97 0.78 6.40 -0.02
N LYS A 98 -0.18 7.07 -0.66
CA LYS A 98 -0.90 6.53 -1.82
C LYS A 98 0.03 6.32 -3.00
N ARG A 99 0.90 7.28 -3.31
CA ARG A 99 1.82 7.17 -4.45
C ARG A 99 2.77 5.99 -4.28
N GLU A 100 3.34 5.81 -3.10
CA GLU A 100 4.26 4.72 -2.76
C GLU A 100 3.54 3.37 -2.74
N SER A 101 2.30 3.33 -2.24
CA SER A 101 1.45 2.14 -2.26
C SER A 101 1.09 1.74 -3.69
N ALA A 102 0.66 2.69 -4.52
CA ALA A 102 0.31 2.47 -5.92
C ALA A 102 1.52 1.98 -6.72
N HIS A 103 2.70 2.58 -6.53
CA HIS A 103 3.93 2.16 -7.20
C HIS A 103 4.31 0.71 -6.83
N ASN A 104 4.21 0.34 -5.55
CA ASN A 104 4.50 -1.03 -5.12
C ASN A 104 3.50 -2.04 -5.67
N LEU A 105 2.20 -1.68 -5.69
CA LEU A 105 1.14 -2.50 -6.25
C LEU A 105 1.26 -2.65 -7.77
N GLN A 106 1.63 -1.57 -8.47
CA GLN A 106 1.96 -1.59 -9.89
C GLN A 106 3.09 -2.59 -10.16
N ASN A 107 4.16 -2.59 -9.38
CA ASN A 107 5.27 -3.53 -9.56
C ASN A 107 4.83 -5.00 -9.41
N ILE A 108 3.92 -5.28 -8.47
CA ILE A 108 3.31 -6.61 -8.33
C ILE A 108 2.52 -6.98 -9.60
N TYR A 109 1.71 -6.06 -10.13
CA TYR A 109 0.93 -6.33 -11.35
C TYR A 109 1.79 -6.46 -12.60
N LEU A 110 2.86 -5.66 -12.74
CA LEU A 110 3.83 -5.79 -13.83
C LEU A 110 4.50 -7.16 -13.82
N THR A 111 5.00 -7.60 -12.66
CA THR A 111 5.64 -8.93 -12.53
C THR A 111 4.66 -10.08 -12.73
N SER A 112 3.38 -9.86 -12.43
CA SER A 112 2.30 -10.84 -12.65
C SER A 112 1.77 -10.84 -14.09
N GLY A 113 2.20 -9.91 -14.95
CA GLY A 113 1.72 -9.75 -16.32
C GLY A 113 0.37 -9.04 -16.48
N ASN A 114 -0.18 -8.45 -15.41
CA ASN A 114 -1.42 -7.69 -15.46
C ASN A 114 -1.14 -6.21 -15.79
N PHE A 115 -0.81 -5.96 -17.05
CA PHE A 115 -0.42 -4.63 -17.52
C PHE A 115 -1.56 -3.61 -17.47
N ALA A 116 -2.81 -4.05 -17.62
CA ALA A 116 -3.97 -3.15 -17.57
C ALA A 116 -4.12 -2.49 -16.20
N LEU A 117 -4.12 -3.28 -15.12
CA LEU A 117 -4.19 -2.73 -13.75
C LEU A 117 -2.94 -1.91 -13.40
N ALA A 118 -1.75 -2.37 -13.83
CA ALA A 118 -0.52 -1.63 -13.63
C ALA A 118 -0.56 -0.24 -14.29
N GLN A 119 -1.12 -0.14 -15.50
CA GLN A 119 -1.27 1.13 -16.21
C GLN A 119 -2.24 2.08 -15.50
N ILE A 120 -3.37 1.56 -15.02
CA ILE A 120 -4.35 2.36 -14.26
C ILE A 120 -3.69 2.99 -13.03
N LEU A 121 -2.95 2.19 -12.25
CA LEU A 121 -2.27 2.67 -11.04
C LEU A 121 -1.20 3.73 -11.36
N LEU A 122 -0.40 3.50 -12.40
CA LEU A 122 0.65 4.43 -12.83
C LEU A 122 0.05 5.79 -13.22
N VAL A 123 -0.98 5.77 -14.07
CA VAL A 123 -1.61 6.99 -14.58
C VAL A 123 -2.38 7.73 -13.48
N LYS A 124 -2.99 7.00 -12.55
CA LYS A 124 -3.83 7.63 -11.51
C LYS A 124 -3.03 8.22 -10.35
N TYR A 125 -1.98 7.54 -9.90
CA TYR A 125 -1.30 7.88 -8.65
C TYR A 125 0.17 8.26 -8.81
N CYS A 126 0.80 7.93 -9.95
CA CYS A 126 2.24 8.13 -10.15
C CYS A 126 2.57 9.15 -11.25
N SER A 127 1.57 9.78 -11.87
CA SER A 127 1.75 10.90 -12.79
C SER A 127 1.86 12.22 -12.02
N VAL A 128 2.79 13.08 -12.42
CA VAL A 128 2.89 14.48 -11.96
C VAL A 128 1.84 15.31 -12.67
#